data_AF-A0A7S3GH31-F1
#
_entry.id   AF-A0A7S3GH31-F1
#
_cell.length_a   1.000
_cell.length_b   1.000
_cell.length_c   1.000
_cell.angle_alpha   90.00
_cell.angle_beta   90.00
_cell.angle_gamma   90.00
#
_symmetry.space_group_name_H-M   'P 1'
#
loop_
_entity.id
_entity.type
_entity.pdbx_description
1 polymer ?
#
loop_
_entity_poly.entity_id
_entity_poly.type
_entity_poly.pdbx_seq_one_letter_code
_entity_poly.pdbx_strand_id
1 'polypeptide(L)'
;MGKLESDLFISASKLSRKLGVPRVYVAATAGVKLGLAEEVKSKFLIKWQNDDIQHGVEYFFLKKEDAMELLSKKSIIGTWEGDTFIIDTINGIEDVGVQTLKLGAEIVVETVHSYNETVTISYVSGGCVGVGAYNIFLGHRAFIHSAHPVLLTGITAQYCVLYCSSRLKTGYAA
;
A
#
# COMPACT_ATOMS: atom_id res chain seq x y z
N MET A 1 1.71 7.76 -2.27
CA MET A 1 2.77 7.54 -3.27
C MET A 1 2.40 6.36 -4.14
N GLY A 2 2.01 6.61 -5.37
CA GLY A 2 1.94 5.61 -6.44
C GLY A 2 3.14 5.74 -7.37
N LYS A 3 3.05 5.12 -8.55
CA LYS A 3 4.15 5.09 -9.53
C LYS A 3 4.62 6.47 -9.97
N LEU A 4 3.70 7.34 -10.39
CA LEU A 4 4.04 8.68 -10.90
C LEU A 4 4.72 9.55 -9.85
N GLU A 5 4.23 9.55 -8.61
CA GLU A 5 4.83 10.32 -7.53
C GLU A 5 6.22 9.79 -7.17
N SER A 6 6.40 8.47 -7.24
CA SER A 6 7.67 7.79 -6.97
C SER A 6 8.72 8.11 -8.04
N ASP A 7 8.34 7.98 -9.31
CA ASP A 7 9.19 8.26 -10.47
C ASP A 7 9.64 9.74 -10.46
N LEU A 8 8.73 10.67 -10.15
CA LEU A 8 9.04 12.09 -10.01
C LEU A 8 10.02 12.36 -8.87
N PHE A 9 9.75 11.82 -7.67
CA PHE A 9 10.62 12.01 -6.50
C PHE A 9 12.03 11.51 -6.79
N ILE A 10 12.15 10.28 -7.31
CA ILE A 10 13.45 9.64 -7.59
C ILE A 10 14.21 10.45 -8.66
N SER A 11 13.54 10.86 -9.73
CA SER A 11 14.17 11.63 -10.81
C SER A 11 14.69 12.99 -10.32
N ALA A 12 13.89 13.71 -9.52
CA ALA A 12 14.30 14.97 -8.92
C ALA A 12 15.47 14.78 -7.93
N SER A 13 15.43 13.73 -7.12
CA SER A 13 16.49 13.41 -6.17
C SER A 13 17.81 13.09 -6.89
N LYS A 14 17.78 12.24 -7.92
CA LYS A 14 18.95 11.93 -8.75
C LYS A 14 19.52 13.16 -9.45
N LEU A 15 18.65 14.04 -9.94
CA LEU A 15 19.09 15.30 -10.55
C LEU A 15 19.80 16.20 -9.52
N SER A 16 19.27 16.32 -8.30
CA SER A 16 19.90 17.13 -7.25
C SER A 16 21.31 16.62 -6.91
N ARG A 17 21.50 15.31 -6.83
CA ARG A 17 22.82 14.68 -6.64
C ARG A 17 23.76 14.95 -7.80
N LYS A 18 23.28 14.74 -9.04
CA LYS A 18 24.07 15.00 -10.26
C LYS A 18 24.55 16.45 -10.34
N LEU A 19 23.74 17.41 -9.88
CA LEU A 19 24.09 18.82 -9.86
C LEU A 19 24.86 19.25 -8.60
N GLY A 20 24.97 18.39 -7.57
CA GLY A 20 25.60 18.71 -6.29
C GLY A 20 24.84 19.78 -5.49
N VAL A 21 23.53 19.95 -5.73
CA VAL A 21 22.71 20.99 -5.09
C VAL A 21 21.88 20.40 -3.94
N PRO A 22 21.55 21.20 -2.91
CA PRO A 22 20.68 20.76 -1.83
C PRO A 22 19.31 20.30 -2.32
N ARG A 23 18.80 19.21 -1.74
CA ARG A 23 17.44 18.70 -1.96
C ARG A 23 16.55 19.04 -0.77
N VAL A 24 15.52 19.85 -1.01
CA VAL A 24 14.48 20.17 -0.03
C VAL A 24 13.24 19.33 -0.32
N TYR A 25 12.82 18.51 0.65
CA TYR A 25 11.61 17.71 0.59
C TYR A 25 10.52 18.33 1.48
N VAL A 26 9.46 18.86 0.86
CA VAL A 26 8.28 19.37 1.58
C VAL A 26 7.28 18.23 1.74
N ALA A 27 7.09 17.78 2.98
CA ALA A 27 6.42 16.54 3.31
C ALA A 27 5.01 16.78 3.85
N ALA A 28 4.02 16.26 3.12
CA ALA A 28 2.64 16.07 3.54
C ALA A 28 2.11 14.83 2.81
N THR A 29 2.19 13.65 3.46
CA THR A 29 2.02 12.36 2.77
C THR A 29 1.22 11.35 3.58
N ALA A 30 0.42 10.54 2.89
CA ALA A 30 -0.39 9.48 3.50
C ALA A 30 0.23 8.06 3.37
N GLY A 31 1.51 7.96 3.00
CA GLY A 31 2.18 6.69 2.75
C GLY A 31 2.07 6.18 1.30
N VAL A 32 2.20 4.87 1.11
CA VAL A 32 2.08 4.21 -0.20
C VAL A 32 0.61 4.11 -0.63
N LYS A 33 0.34 4.15 -1.94
CA LYS A 33 -1.01 3.96 -2.49
C LYS A 33 -1.51 2.56 -2.14
N LEU A 34 -2.61 2.49 -1.41
CA LEU A 34 -3.39 1.27 -1.20
C LEU A 34 -4.50 1.22 -2.25
N GLY A 35 -4.89 0.01 -2.66
CA GLY A 35 -6.00 -0.20 -3.57
C GLY A 35 -6.38 -1.67 -3.64
N LEU A 36 -7.54 -1.90 -4.26
CA LEU A 36 -8.10 -3.22 -4.53
C LEU A 36 -8.36 -3.33 -6.02
N ALA A 37 -8.37 -4.56 -6.54
CA ALA A 37 -8.77 -4.84 -7.91
C ALA A 37 -10.31 -4.71 -8.03
N GLU A 38 -10.81 -3.49 -8.29
CA GLU A 38 -12.24 -3.21 -8.37
C GLU A 38 -12.93 -3.98 -9.51
N GLU A 39 -12.20 -4.30 -10.58
CA GLU A 39 -12.68 -5.13 -11.68
C GLU A 39 -12.94 -6.58 -11.26
N VAL A 40 -12.19 -7.09 -10.28
CA VAL A 40 -12.41 -8.43 -9.72
C VAL A 40 -13.47 -8.37 -8.62
N LYS A 41 -13.39 -7.36 -7.75
CA LYS A 41 -14.30 -7.13 -6.62
C LYS A 41 -15.77 -7.04 -7.04
N SER A 42 -16.05 -6.45 -8.20
CA SER A 42 -17.41 -6.30 -8.73
C SER A 42 -18.00 -7.58 -9.33
N LYS A 43 -17.20 -8.65 -9.48
CA LYS A 43 -17.58 -9.85 -10.24
C LYS A 43 -17.48 -11.16 -9.46
N PHE A 44 -16.58 -11.26 -8.49
CA PHE A 44 -16.38 -12.53 -7.79
C PHE A 44 -17.65 -12.93 -7.01
N LEU A 45 -17.87 -14.23 -6.96
CA LEU A 45 -18.91 -14.88 -6.18
C LEU A 45 -18.24 -15.68 -5.07
N ILE A 46 -19.01 -15.96 -4.01
CA ILE A 46 -18.54 -16.68 -2.83
C ILE A 46 -19.24 -18.02 -2.78
N LYS A 47 -18.47 -19.11 -2.72
CA LYS A 47 -19.01 -20.40 -2.30
C LYS A 47 -18.92 -20.46 -0.78
N TRP A 48 -20.08 -20.57 -0.13
CA TRP A 48 -20.17 -20.75 1.31
C TRP A 48 -20.15 -22.24 1.66
N GLN A 49 -19.56 -22.56 2.81
CA GLN A 49 -19.63 -23.92 3.33
C GLN A 49 -21.10 -24.27 3.64
N ASN A 50 -21.55 -25.46 3.22
CA ASN A 50 -22.94 -25.92 3.37
C ASN A 50 -24.01 -24.92 2.87
N ASP A 51 -23.66 -24.06 1.92
CA ASP A 51 -24.52 -22.99 1.39
C ASP A 51 -25.05 -22.00 2.46
N ASP A 52 -24.33 -21.86 3.58
CA ASP A 52 -24.67 -20.95 4.68
C ASP A 52 -23.49 -20.06 5.07
N ILE A 53 -23.74 -18.74 5.04
CA ILE A 53 -22.77 -17.70 5.40
C ILE A 53 -22.17 -17.87 6.80
N GLN A 54 -22.92 -18.46 7.74
CA GLN A 54 -22.45 -18.66 9.12
C GLN A 54 -21.37 -19.75 9.21
N HIS A 55 -21.31 -20.66 8.24
CA HIS A 55 -20.31 -21.73 8.19
C HIS A 55 -19.01 -21.30 7.51
N GLY A 56 -18.95 -20.08 6.95
CA GLY A 56 -17.74 -19.49 6.40
C GLY A 56 -17.56 -19.70 4.89
N VAL A 57 -16.44 -19.18 4.37
CA VAL A 57 -16.10 -19.20 2.95
C VAL A 57 -15.37 -20.50 2.61
N GLU A 58 -15.81 -21.17 1.56
CA GLU A 58 -15.10 -22.30 0.95
C GLU A 58 -14.09 -21.80 -0.09
N TYR A 59 -14.55 -21.03 -1.09
CA TYR A 59 -13.69 -20.40 -2.10
C TYR A 59 -14.38 -19.22 -2.79
N PHE A 60 -13.57 -18.40 -3.48
CA PHE A 60 -14.06 -17.37 -4.40
C PHE A 60 -14.03 -17.88 -5.83
N PHE A 61 -15.09 -17.61 -6.59
CA PHE A 61 -15.20 -18.07 -7.97
C PHE A 61 -15.83 -17.04 -8.90
N LEU A 62 -15.73 -17.32 -10.20
CA LEU A 62 -16.29 -16.51 -11.27
C LEU A 62 -17.11 -17.37 -12.23
N LYS A 63 -18.12 -16.74 -12.83
CA LYS A 63 -18.80 -17.30 -13.99
C LYS A 63 -17.88 -17.29 -15.20
N LYS A 64 -18.19 -18.13 -16.18
CA LYS A 64 -17.34 -18.36 -17.34
C LYS A 64 -17.00 -17.07 -18.09
N GLU A 65 -18.00 -16.24 -18.35
CA GLU A 65 -17.86 -14.99 -19.10
C GLU A 65 -16.98 -13.99 -18.36
N ASP A 66 -17.20 -13.83 -17.05
CA ASP A 66 -16.43 -12.91 -16.20
C ASP A 66 -14.98 -13.37 -16.05
N ALA A 67 -14.76 -14.67 -15.89
CA ALA A 67 -13.43 -15.26 -15.82
C ALA A 67 -12.65 -15.03 -17.11
N MET A 68 -13.26 -15.25 -18.28
CA MET A 68 -12.61 -15.02 -19.57
C MET A 68 -12.19 -13.56 -19.75
N GLU A 69 -13.04 -12.61 -19.36
CA GLU A 69 -12.70 -11.18 -19.42
C GLU A 69 -11.49 -10.86 -18.51
N LEU A 70 -11.50 -11.32 -17.26
CA LEU A 70 -10.46 -11.02 -16.29
C LEU A 70 -9.13 -11.73 -16.59
N LEU A 71 -9.18 -12.94 -17.15
CA LEU A 71 -8.01 -13.67 -17.63
C LEU A 71 -7.34 -12.96 -18.81
N SER A 72 -8.13 -12.39 -19.73
CA SER A 72 -7.58 -11.61 -20.86
C SER A 72 -6.76 -10.39 -20.39
N LYS A 73 -7.14 -9.82 -19.24
CA LYS A 73 -6.46 -8.70 -18.57
C LYS A 73 -5.31 -9.15 -17.66
N LYS A 74 -5.13 -10.46 -17.46
CA LYS A 74 -4.19 -11.06 -16.49
C LYS A 74 -4.44 -10.62 -15.04
N SER A 75 -5.66 -10.19 -14.72
CA SER A 75 -6.03 -9.71 -13.38
C SER A 75 -6.14 -10.82 -12.34
N ILE A 76 -6.28 -12.08 -12.77
CA ILE A 76 -6.51 -13.24 -11.90
C ILE A 76 -5.70 -14.45 -12.35
N ILE A 77 -5.43 -15.36 -11.42
CA ILE A 77 -4.87 -16.70 -11.63
C ILE A 77 -5.75 -17.68 -10.85
N GLY A 78 -5.96 -18.88 -11.40
CA GLY A 78 -6.87 -19.87 -10.85
C GLY A 78 -7.06 -21.07 -11.76
N THR A 79 -8.05 -21.90 -11.43
CA THR A 79 -8.32 -23.18 -12.10
C THR A 79 -9.79 -23.30 -12.49
N TRP A 80 -10.07 -24.07 -13.55
CA TRP A 80 -11.44 -24.38 -13.97
C TRP A 80 -11.93 -25.67 -13.32
N GLU A 81 -13.16 -25.63 -12.79
CA GLU A 81 -13.94 -26.79 -12.38
C GLU A 81 -15.28 -26.76 -13.14
N GLY A 82 -15.36 -27.55 -14.21
CA GLY A 82 -16.49 -27.48 -15.14
C GLY A 82 -16.58 -26.10 -15.80
N ASP A 83 -17.74 -25.44 -15.67
CA ASP A 83 -17.96 -24.07 -16.16
C ASP A 83 -17.68 -22.98 -15.11
N THR A 84 -17.11 -23.36 -13.95
CA THR A 84 -16.76 -22.43 -12.87
C THR A 84 -15.26 -22.19 -12.84
N PHE A 85 -14.85 -20.93 -12.69
CA PHE A 85 -13.43 -20.60 -12.48
C PHE A 85 -13.19 -20.26 -11.01
N ILE A 86 -12.33 -21.01 -10.34
CA ILE A 86 -11.94 -20.80 -8.94
C ILE A 86 -10.73 -19.88 -8.89
N ILE A 87 -10.81 -18.79 -8.13
CA ILE A 87 -9.75 -17.79 -8.00
C ILE A 87 -8.72 -18.29 -6.96
N ASP A 88 -7.46 -18.34 -7.36
CA ASP A 88 -6.32 -18.59 -6.45
C ASP A 88 -5.60 -17.29 -6.11
N THR A 89 -5.27 -16.48 -7.11
CA THR A 89 -4.53 -15.22 -6.93
C THR A 89 -5.22 -14.07 -7.66
N ILE A 90 -5.25 -12.90 -7.01
CA ILE A 90 -5.72 -11.64 -7.60
C ILE A 90 -4.50 -10.73 -7.82
N ASN A 91 -4.22 -10.45 -9.09
CA ASN A 91 -3.15 -9.51 -9.48
C ASN A 91 -3.69 -8.07 -9.57
N GLY A 92 -4.88 -7.90 -10.12
CA GLY A 92 -5.44 -6.60 -10.48
C GLY A 92 -4.78 -5.97 -11.72
N ILE A 93 -5.45 -4.98 -12.32
CA ILE A 93 -4.90 -4.16 -13.41
C ILE A 93 -4.08 -2.96 -12.92
N GLU A 94 -4.39 -2.43 -11.73
CA GLU A 94 -3.70 -1.26 -11.20
C GLU A 94 -2.41 -1.64 -10.46
N ASP A 95 -1.41 -0.76 -10.51
CA ASP A 95 -0.20 -0.87 -9.69
C ASP A 95 -0.51 -0.59 -8.20
N VAL A 96 -1.07 -1.59 -7.52
CA VAL A 96 -1.43 -1.54 -6.09
C VAL A 96 -0.90 -2.77 -5.37
N GLY A 97 -0.58 -2.63 -4.07
CA GLY A 97 -0.03 -3.72 -3.27
C GLY A 97 1.49 -3.74 -3.28
N VAL A 98 2.09 -4.88 -3.62
CA VAL A 98 3.54 -5.10 -3.47
C VAL A 98 4.37 -4.21 -4.40
N GLN A 99 3.88 -3.89 -5.61
CA GLN A 99 4.59 -2.97 -6.50
C GLN A 99 4.77 -1.59 -5.85
N THR A 100 3.74 -1.07 -5.18
CA THR A 100 3.79 0.23 -4.52
C THR A 100 4.70 0.23 -3.28
N LEU A 101 4.80 -0.90 -2.58
CA LEU A 101 5.77 -1.07 -1.50
C LEU A 101 7.21 -1.01 -2.03
N LYS A 102 7.49 -1.68 -3.16
CA LYS A 102 8.80 -1.61 -3.81
C LYS A 102 9.16 -0.18 -4.19
N LEU A 103 8.25 0.55 -4.82
CA LEU A 103 8.44 1.97 -5.17
C LEU A 103 8.71 2.84 -3.93
N GLY A 104 7.99 2.59 -2.83
CA GLY A 104 8.25 3.24 -1.55
C GLY A 104 9.67 2.99 -1.04
N ALA A 105 10.17 1.75 -1.15
CA ALA A 105 11.54 1.41 -0.77
C ALA A 105 12.58 2.11 -1.66
N GLU A 106 12.34 2.19 -2.97
CA GLU A 106 13.24 2.88 -3.92
C GLU A 106 13.41 4.37 -3.58
N ILE A 107 12.33 5.05 -3.17
CA ILE A 107 12.38 6.45 -2.70
C ILE A 107 13.27 6.60 -1.47
N VAL A 108 13.10 5.68 -0.52
CA VAL A 108 13.89 5.69 0.72
C VAL A 108 15.38 5.43 0.42
N VAL A 109 15.68 4.47 -0.44
CA VAL A 109 17.04 4.16 -0.89
C VAL A 109 17.67 5.37 -1.59
N GLU A 110 16.94 6.02 -2.49
CA GLU A 110 17.43 7.22 -3.18
C GLU A 110 17.68 8.40 -2.22
N THR A 111 16.89 8.52 -1.14
CA THR A 111 17.16 9.49 -0.08
C THR A 111 18.44 9.18 0.69
N VAL A 112 18.73 7.91 0.98
CA VAL A 112 20.00 7.53 1.60
C VAL A 112 21.18 7.90 0.71
N HIS A 113 21.08 7.64 -0.60
CA HIS A 113 22.11 8.10 -1.55
C HIS A 113 22.25 9.62 -1.54
N SER A 114 21.14 10.34 -1.52
CA SER A 114 21.15 11.81 -1.50
C SER A 114 21.73 12.37 -0.22
N TYR A 115 21.47 11.76 0.94
CA TYR A 115 22.09 12.17 2.20
C TYR A 115 23.61 12.03 2.20
N ASN A 116 24.13 10.97 1.57
CA ASN A 116 25.57 10.72 1.47
C ASN A 116 26.29 11.60 0.44
N GLU A 117 25.57 12.13 -0.55
CA GLU A 117 26.16 12.85 -1.70
C GLU A 117 25.84 14.36 -1.73
N THR A 118 24.75 14.80 -1.10
CA THR A 118 24.32 16.20 -1.09
C THR A 118 23.62 16.59 0.22
N VAL A 119 23.30 17.87 0.37
CA VAL A 119 22.52 18.37 1.51
C VAL A 119 21.05 17.98 1.34
N THR A 120 20.55 17.14 2.23
CA THR A 120 19.12 16.83 2.36
C THR A 120 18.49 17.64 3.48
N ILE A 121 17.32 18.25 3.20
CA ILE A 121 16.47 18.93 4.18
C ILE A 121 15.03 18.46 3.98
N SER A 122 14.32 18.20 5.07
CA SER A 122 12.87 17.91 5.06
C SER A 122 12.12 19.00 5.83
N TYR A 123 11.01 19.47 5.29
CA TYR A 123 10.07 20.35 5.98
C TYR A 123 8.69 19.69 6.02
N VAL A 124 8.18 19.43 7.21
CA VAL A 124 6.89 18.74 7.40
C VAL A 124 5.78 19.78 7.50
N SER A 125 5.08 19.98 6.40
CA SER A 125 3.98 20.95 6.25
C SER A 125 2.59 20.33 6.45
N GLY A 126 2.52 19.01 6.67
CA GLY A 126 1.30 18.27 6.98
C GLY A 126 1.65 16.91 7.58
N GLY A 127 0.64 16.14 7.98
CA GLY A 127 0.86 14.79 8.50
C GLY A 127 1.65 13.91 7.52
N CYS A 128 2.58 13.11 8.05
CA CYS A 128 3.39 12.18 7.28
C CYS A 128 3.28 10.76 7.86
N VAL A 129 2.96 9.80 7.00
CA VAL A 129 2.74 8.40 7.41
C VAL A 129 3.63 7.43 6.62
N GLY A 130 4.12 6.39 7.30
CA GLY A 130 4.78 5.23 6.68
C GLY A 130 6.06 5.61 5.93
N VAL A 131 6.12 5.34 4.63
CA VAL A 131 7.29 5.66 3.79
C VAL A 131 7.70 7.14 3.87
N GLY A 132 6.74 8.06 4.03
CA GLY A 132 7.03 9.48 4.19
C GLY A 132 7.79 9.77 5.48
N ALA A 133 7.46 9.07 6.58
CA ALA A 133 8.18 9.18 7.85
C ALA A 133 9.61 8.62 7.75
N TYR A 134 9.80 7.48 7.07
CA TYR A 134 11.14 6.95 6.80
C TYR A 134 11.98 7.91 5.95
N ASN A 135 11.37 8.53 4.94
CA ASN A 135 12.04 9.49 4.07
C ASN A 135 12.54 10.72 4.84
N ILE A 136 11.74 11.24 5.77
CA ILE A 136 12.14 12.33 6.68
C ILE A 136 13.29 11.87 7.59
N PHE A 137 13.15 10.70 8.21
CA PHE A 137 14.14 10.16 9.14
C PHE A 137 15.51 9.95 8.47
N LEU A 138 15.54 9.31 7.31
CA LEU A 138 16.77 9.02 6.55
C LEU A 138 17.30 10.24 5.78
N GLY A 139 16.50 11.30 5.65
CA GLY A 139 16.97 12.62 5.23
C GLY A 139 17.68 13.40 6.33
N HIS A 140 17.63 12.93 7.58
CA HIS A 140 18.23 13.44 8.83
C HIS A 140 17.83 14.87 9.25
N ARG A 141 18.00 15.87 8.38
CA ARG A 141 17.74 17.28 8.72
C ARG A 141 16.27 17.58 8.49
N ALA A 142 15.48 17.60 9.56
CA ALA A 142 14.03 17.75 9.49
C ALA A 142 13.53 18.93 10.34
N PHE A 143 12.71 19.78 9.73
CA PHE A 143 11.93 20.80 10.40
C PHE A 143 10.48 20.33 10.46
N ILE A 144 10.02 20.01 11.66
CA ILE A 144 8.68 19.46 11.88
C ILE A 144 7.83 20.51 12.57
N HIS A 145 6.74 20.93 11.93
CA HIS A 145 5.77 21.81 12.57
C HIS A 145 5.07 21.06 13.71
N SER A 146 4.91 21.69 14.88
CA SER A 146 4.39 21.04 16.09
C SER A 146 3.00 20.43 15.94
N ALA A 147 2.19 20.97 15.03
CA ALA A 147 0.85 20.48 14.72
C ALA A 147 0.80 19.30 13.72
N HIS A 148 1.94 18.89 13.14
CA HIS A 148 1.97 17.91 12.06
C HIS A 148 2.71 16.63 12.47
N PRO A 149 1.99 15.51 12.62
CA PRO A 149 2.58 14.28 13.11
C PRO A 149 3.42 13.59 12.02
N VAL A 150 4.52 12.96 12.44
CA VAL A 150 5.33 12.04 11.63
C VAL A 150 5.23 10.66 12.28
N LEU A 151 4.51 9.72 11.66
CA LEU A 151 4.13 8.45 12.27
C LEU A 151 4.35 7.28 11.29
N LEU A 152 4.55 6.07 11.81
CA LEU A 152 4.53 4.85 10.98
C LEU A 152 3.12 4.30 10.80
N THR A 153 2.28 4.40 11.83
CA THR A 153 0.92 3.86 11.86
C THR A 153 0.01 4.84 12.59
N GLY A 154 -1.19 5.05 12.06
CA GLY A 154 -2.19 5.94 12.67
C GLY A 154 -2.72 5.40 14.01
N ILE A 155 -3.06 6.31 14.92
CA ILE A 155 -3.49 5.96 16.28
C ILE A 155 -4.77 5.08 16.29
N THR A 156 -5.72 5.33 15.39
CA THR A 156 -6.94 4.51 15.27
C THR A 156 -6.62 3.05 14.96
N ALA A 157 -5.67 2.81 14.05
CA ALA A 157 -5.26 1.44 13.71
C ALA A 157 -4.58 0.75 14.90
N GLN A 158 -3.77 1.47 15.67
CA GLN A 158 -3.15 0.94 16.89
C GLN A 158 -4.22 0.56 17.93
N TYR A 159 -5.23 1.42 18.14
CA TYR A 159 -6.33 1.11 19.03
C TYR A 159 -7.13 -0.11 18.57
N CYS A 160 -7.41 -0.25 17.28
CA CYS A 160 -8.07 -1.46 16.76
C CYS A 160 -7.29 -2.72 17.15
N VAL A 161 -5.96 -2.74 17.02
CA VAL A 161 -5.15 -3.90 17.39
C VAL A 161 -5.15 -4.14 18.90
N LEU A 162 -4.92 -3.09 19.70
CA LEU A 162 -4.81 -3.21 21.16
C LEU A 162 -6.14 -3.58 21.83
N TYR A 163 -7.25 -3.00 21.40
CA TYR A 163 -8.57 -3.22 22.00
C TYR A 163 -9.34 -4.40 21.38
N CYS A 164 -9.00 -4.84 20.17
CA CYS A 164 -9.53 -6.12 19.66
C CYS A 164 -8.90 -7.31 20.42
N SER A 165 -7.61 -7.21 20.79
CA SER A 165 -6.95 -8.22 21.63
C SER A 165 -7.55 -8.34 23.03
N SER A 166 -8.05 -7.25 23.63
CA SER A 166 -8.69 -7.32 24.95
C SER A 166 -10.07 -7.96 24.92
N ARG A 167 -10.87 -7.76 23.85
CA ARG A 167 -12.15 -8.47 23.65
C ARG A 167 -11.99 -9.96 23.37
N LEU A 168 -10.96 -10.37 22.62
CA LEU A 168 -10.68 -11.79 22.36
C LEU A 168 -10.25 -12.55 23.64
N LYS A 169 -9.65 -11.87 24.62
CA LYS A 169 -9.24 -12.47 25.90
C LYS A 169 -10.37 -12.57 26.92
N THR A 170 -11.42 -11.76 26.81
CA THR A 170 -12.48 -11.70 27.82
C THR A 170 -13.76 -12.47 27.46
N GLY A 171 -13.79 -13.17 26.32
CA GLY A 171 -14.84 -14.17 26.05
C GLY A 171 -16.28 -13.66 26.05
N TYR A 172 -16.52 -12.36 25.93
CA TYR A 172 -17.86 -11.83 25.74
C TYR A 172 -18.18 -11.84 24.24
N ALA A 173 -18.68 -12.99 23.80
CA ALA A 173 -19.61 -13.06 22.67
C ALA A 173 -20.81 -12.18 23.02
N ALA A 174 -21.15 -11.25 22.12
CA ALA A 174 -22.44 -10.57 22.12
C ALA A 174 -23.47 -11.45 21.42
#